data_AF-A0A975DH80-F1
#
_entry.id   AF-A0A975DH80-F1
#
_cell.length_a   1.000
_cell.length_b   1.000
_cell.length_c   1.000
_cell.angle_alpha   90.00
_cell.angle_beta   90.00
_cell.angle_gamma   90.00
#
_symmetry.space_group_name_H-M   'P 1'
#
loop_
_entity.id
_entity.type
_entity.pdbx_description
1 polymer ?
#
loop_
_entity_poly.entity_id
_entity_poly.type
_entity_poly.pdbx_seq_one_letter_code
_entity_poly.pdbx_strand_id
1 'polypeptide(L)'
;MTLEFERQIANVCSRVANRQGEHIRIKLREALWNNRASLQATLAQMASGELGARHFESAITREKNKLLELLSKDNSLSEKQISMLVTTLLFELAKEKLEDTASS
;
A
#
# COMPACT_ATOMS: atom_id res chain seq x y z
N MET A 1 -15.71 9.76 1.35
CA MET A 1 -14.51 9.18 2.00
C MET A 1 -13.65 8.44 0.94
N THR A 2 -13.33 9.08 -0.18
CA THR A 2 -12.77 8.40 -1.38
C THR A 2 -11.65 9.18 -2.08
N LEU A 3 -11.78 10.50 -2.26
CA LEU A 3 -10.77 11.34 -2.95
C LEU A 3 -9.42 11.47 -2.23
N GLU A 4 -9.40 11.49 -0.90
CA GLU A 4 -8.18 11.66 -0.11
C GLU A 4 -7.29 10.41 -0.18
N PHE A 5 -7.88 9.24 -0.01
CA PHE A 5 -7.16 7.97 -0.09
C PHE A 5 -6.64 7.68 -1.51
N GLU A 6 -7.40 8.05 -2.54
CA GLU A 6 -6.94 8.03 -3.94
C GLU A 6 -5.70 8.90 -4.16
N ARG A 7 -5.70 10.09 -3.57
CA ARG A 7 -4.56 11.01 -3.63
C ARG A 7 -3.33 10.45 -2.93
N GLN A 8 -3.51 9.84 -1.76
CA GLN A 8 -2.44 9.15 -1.02
C GLN A 8 -1.82 8.02 -1.84
N ILE A 9 -2.65 7.14 -2.41
CA ILE A 9 -2.17 6.06 -3.29
C ILE A 9 -1.35 6.62 -4.45
N ALA A 10 -1.84 7.67 -5.13
CA ALA A 10 -1.13 8.28 -6.24
C ALA A 10 0.22 8.89 -5.81
N ASN A 11 0.24 9.61 -4.69
CA ASN A 11 1.45 10.24 -4.15
C ASN A 11 2.50 9.21 -3.72
N VAL A 12 2.10 8.20 -2.95
CA VAL A 12 3.01 7.14 -2.48
C VAL A 12 3.54 6.33 -3.65
N CYS A 13 2.70 5.93 -4.62
CA CYS A 13 3.16 5.24 -5.82
C CYS A 13 4.19 6.07 -6.60
N SER A 14 3.94 7.38 -6.75
CA SER A 14 4.87 8.28 -7.43
C SER A 14 6.22 8.35 -6.72
N ARG A 15 6.21 8.45 -5.38
CA ARG A 15 7.41 8.51 -4.54
C ARG A 15 8.20 7.19 -4.55
N VAL A 16 7.54 6.06 -4.27
CA VAL A 16 8.17 4.74 -4.07
C VAL A 16 8.68 4.15 -5.39
N ALA A 17 7.93 4.29 -6.48
CA ALA A 17 8.29 3.70 -7.76
C ALA A 17 8.88 4.70 -8.77
N ASN A 18 9.33 5.88 -8.31
CA ASN A 18 9.86 6.94 -9.17
C ASN A 18 10.98 6.47 -10.11
N ARG A 19 11.86 5.59 -9.62
CA ARG A 19 13.03 5.08 -10.35
C ARG A 19 12.78 3.76 -11.09
N GLN A 20 11.58 3.17 -10.98
CA GLN A 20 11.27 1.85 -11.54
C GLN A 20 10.66 1.92 -12.95
N GLY A 21 10.32 3.13 -13.42
CA GLY A 21 9.66 3.35 -14.71
C GLY A 21 8.14 3.52 -14.58
N GLU A 22 7.55 4.15 -15.59
CA GLU A 22 6.14 4.52 -15.58
C GLU A 22 5.19 3.31 -15.57
N HIS A 23 5.53 2.26 -16.32
CA HIS A 23 4.74 1.03 -16.35
C HIS A 23 4.64 0.35 -14.97
N ILE A 24 5.69 0.39 -14.15
CA ILE A 24 5.67 -0.13 -12.77
C ILE A 24 4.76 0.72 -11.88
N ARG A 25 4.86 2.06 -11.97
CA ARG A 25 4.00 2.98 -11.20
C ARG A 25 2.53 2.74 -11.49
N ILE A 26 2.16 2.58 -12.76
CA ILE A 26 0.79 2.30 -13.18
C ILE A 26 0.31 0.98 -12.58
N LYS A 27 1.09 -0.09 -12.70
CA LYS A 27 0.73 -1.41 -12.14
C LYS A 27 0.60 -1.42 -10.63
N LEU A 28 1.49 -0.75 -9.92
CA LEU A 28 1.38 -0.60 -8.46
C LEU A 28 0.09 0.13 -8.07
N ARG A 29 -0.22 1.22 -8.78
CA ARG A 29 -1.45 1.98 -8.56
C ARG A 29 -2.69 1.14 -8.85
N GLU A 30 -2.71 0.36 -9.93
CA GLU A 30 -3.80 -0.57 -10.26
C GLU A 30 -3.97 -1.65 -9.19
N ALA A 31 -2.87 -2.28 -8.75
CA ALA A 31 -2.90 -3.31 -7.72
C ALA A 31 -3.45 -2.78 -6.39
N LEU A 32 -3.05 -1.58 -5.96
CA LEU A 32 -3.59 -0.92 -4.77
C LEU A 32 -5.05 -0.52 -4.94
N TRP A 33 -5.41 0.00 -6.11
CA TRP A 33 -6.79 0.39 -6.40
C TRP A 33 -7.76 -0.79 -6.39
N ASN A 34 -7.32 -1.94 -6.90
CA ASN A 34 -8.06 -3.19 -6.88
C ASN A 34 -8.27 -3.72 -5.44
N ASN A 35 -7.34 -3.42 -4.53
CA ASN A 35 -7.42 -3.81 -3.11
C ASN A 35 -7.82 -2.66 -2.18
N ARG A 36 -8.32 -1.54 -2.72
CA ARG A 36 -8.50 -0.29 -1.95
C ARG A 36 -9.39 -0.46 -0.71
N ALA A 37 -10.44 -1.27 -0.81
CA ALA A 37 -11.40 -1.44 0.28
C ALA A 37 -10.77 -2.18 1.48
N SER A 38 -10.06 -3.28 1.23
CA SER A 38 -9.38 -4.03 2.30
C SER A 38 -8.21 -3.25 2.88
N LEU A 39 -7.46 -2.54 2.03
CA LEU A 39 -6.36 -1.70 2.46
C LEU A 39 -6.84 -0.53 3.32
N GLN A 40 -7.88 0.20 2.90
CA GLN A 40 -8.45 1.30 3.66
C GLN A 40 -9.01 0.84 5.01
N ALA A 41 -9.68 -0.32 5.06
CA ALA A 41 -10.16 -0.88 6.32
C ALA A 41 -9.01 -1.22 7.27
N THR A 42 -7.96 -1.88 6.76
CA THR A 42 -6.76 -2.24 7.55
C THR A 42 -6.05 -1.00 8.11
N LEU A 43 -5.89 0.03 7.28
CA LEU A 43 -5.25 1.29 7.67
C LEU A 43 -6.09 2.10 8.66
N ALA A 44 -7.42 2.10 8.50
CA ALA A 44 -8.33 2.76 9.45
C ALA A 44 -8.28 2.09 10.83
N GLN A 45 -8.32 0.76 10.87
CA GLN A 45 -8.23 -0.01 12.12
C GLN A 45 -6.86 0.14 12.81
N MET A 46 -5.79 0.35 12.04
CA MET A 46 -4.48 0.70 12.60
C MET A 46 -4.51 2.10 13.22
N ALA A 47 -5.02 3.09 12.49
CA ALA A 47 -5.06 4.48 12.94
C ALA A 47 -5.96 4.66 14.17
N SER A 48 -7.04 3.87 14.29
CA SER A 48 -7.91 3.85 15.48
C SER A 48 -7.32 3.11 16.67
N GLY A 49 -6.23 2.35 16.49
CA GLY A 49 -5.68 1.47 17.53
C GLY A 49 -6.53 0.23 17.82
N GLU A 50 -7.62 0.02 17.07
CA GLU A 50 -8.51 -1.15 17.22
C GLU A 50 -7.81 -2.45 16.84
N LEU A 51 -6.82 -2.38 15.93
CA LEU A 51 -5.95 -3.50 15.62
C LEU A 51 -4.69 -3.44 16.48
N GLY A 52 -4.65 -4.22 17.57
CA GLY A 52 -3.43 -4.42 18.35
C GLY A 52 -2.27 -4.90 17.46
N ALA A 53 -1.02 -4.57 17.84
CA ALA A 53 0.18 -4.72 16.99
C ALA A 53 0.33 -6.07 16.27
N ARG A 54 0.02 -7.20 16.95
CA ARG A 54 0.09 -8.55 16.35
C ARG A 54 -0.95 -8.79 15.24
N HIS A 55 -2.16 -8.28 15.42
CA HIS A 55 -3.21 -8.39 14.41
C HIS A 55 -2.87 -7.51 13.21
N PHE A 56 -2.21 -6.38 13.47
CA PHE A 56 -1.83 -5.42 12.43
C PHE A 56 -0.78 -5.99 11.48
N GLU A 57 0.29 -6.57 12.03
CA GLU A 57 1.30 -7.25 11.24
C GLU A 57 0.70 -8.36 10.36
N SER A 58 -0.26 -9.11 10.90
CA SER A 58 -0.98 -10.15 10.15
C SER A 58 -1.89 -9.58 9.05
N ALA A 59 -2.54 -8.44 9.29
CA ALA A 59 -3.38 -7.77 8.29
C ALA A 59 -2.53 -7.17 7.15
N ILE A 60 -1.45 -6.47 7.48
CA ILE A 60 -0.50 -5.92 6.49
C ILE A 60 0.19 -7.02 5.71
N THR A 61 0.58 -8.12 6.35
CA THR A 61 1.16 -9.27 5.64
C THR A 61 0.17 -9.87 4.63
N ARG A 62 -1.12 -9.92 4.97
CA ARG A 62 -2.16 -10.37 4.02
C ARG A 62 -2.31 -9.42 2.83
N GLU A 63 -2.35 -8.10 3.08
CA GLU A 63 -2.42 -7.12 1.99
C GLU A 63 -1.15 -7.16 1.11
N LYS A 64 0.04 -7.34 1.72
CA LYS A 64 1.29 -7.56 1.00
C LYS A 64 1.20 -8.77 0.07
N ASN A 65 0.70 -9.90 0.56
CA ASN A 65 0.61 -11.13 -0.23
C ASN A 65 -0.36 -10.98 -1.41
N LYS A 66 -1.50 -10.30 -1.22
CA LYS A 66 -2.44 -9.99 -2.31
C LYS A 66 -1.79 -9.12 -3.39
N LEU A 67 -1.05 -8.09 -2.99
CA LEU A 67 -0.34 -7.21 -3.91
C LEU A 67 0.78 -7.96 -4.65
N LEU A 68 1.52 -8.82 -3.95
CA LEU A 68 2.55 -9.67 -4.55
C LEU A 68 1.97 -10.62 -5.59
N GLU A 69 0.82 -11.24 -5.33
CA GLU A 69 0.17 -12.16 -6.30
C GLU A 69 -0.25 -11.46 -7.60
N LEU A 70 -0.68 -10.19 -7.51
CA LEU A 70 -1.06 -9.40 -8.69
C LEU A 70 0.18 -8.95 -9.47
N LEU A 71 1.24 -8.56 -8.77
CA LEU A 71 2.45 -8.01 -9.37
C LEU A 71 3.44 -9.09 -9.82
N SER A 72 3.46 -10.27 -9.22
CA SER A 72 4.35 -11.38 -9.61
C SER A 72 4.02 -11.97 -10.98
N LYS A 73 2.82 -11.71 -11.50
CA LYS A 73 2.44 -12.02 -12.89
C LYS A 73 3.15 -11.11 -13.91
N ASP A 74 3.82 -10.06 -13.44
CA ASP A 74 4.57 -9.13 -14.26
C ASP A 74 6.07 -9.41 -14.19
N ASN A 75 6.64 -9.89 -15.30
CA ASN A 75 8.07 -10.23 -15.43
C ASN A 75 9.01 -9.01 -15.49
N SER A 76 8.49 -7.80 -15.30
CA SER A 76 9.25 -6.54 -15.36
C SER A 76 10.20 -6.35 -14.17
N LEU A 77 9.94 -7.01 -13.04
CA LEU A 77 10.73 -6.94 -11.82
C LEU A 77 10.91 -8.32 -11.19
N SER A 78 12.04 -8.53 -10.52
CA SER A 78 12.20 -9.73 -9.68
C SER A 78 11.23 -9.71 -8.50
N GLU A 79 10.82 -10.89 -8.04
CA GLU A 79 9.95 -11.05 -6.86
C GLU A 79 10.51 -10.31 -5.63
N LYS A 80 11.83 -10.31 -5.45
CA LYS A 80 12.51 -9.55 -4.40
C LYS A 80 12.31 -8.04 -4.53
N GLN A 81 12.42 -7.49 -5.75
CA GLN A 81 12.19 -6.06 -6.00
C GLN A 81 10.72 -5.69 -5.75
N ILE A 82 9.78 -6.51 -6.23
CA ILE A 82 8.35 -6.30 -6.01
C ILE A 82 8.03 -6.36 -4.52
N SER A 83 8.53 -7.36 -3.80
CA SER A 83 8.33 -7.51 -2.35
C SER A 83 8.84 -6.31 -1.58
N MET A 84 10.01 -5.79 -1.94
CA MET A 84 10.56 -4.57 -1.34
C MET A 84 9.69 -3.35 -1.64
N LEU A 85 9.29 -3.15 -2.90
CA LEU A 85 8.43 -2.04 -3.30
C LEU A 85 7.09 -2.07 -2.58
N VAL A 86 6.40 -3.22 -2.55
CA VAL A 86 5.11 -3.41 -1.88
C VAL A 86 5.22 -3.15 -0.39
N THR A 87 6.27 -3.67 0.27
CA THR A 87 6.49 -3.41 1.69
C THR A 87 6.68 -1.92 1.95
N THR A 88 7.55 -1.24 1.20
CA THR A 88 7.74 0.21 1.33
C THR A 88 6.42 0.97 1.09
N LEU A 89 5.64 0.57 0.07
CA LEU A 89 4.36 1.19 -0.26
C LEU A 89 3.35 1.12 0.88
N LEU A 90 3.20 -0.06 1.49
CA LEU A 90 2.28 -0.26 2.62
C LEU A 90 2.70 0.53 3.85
N PHE A 91 4.00 0.62 4.13
CA PHE A 91 4.51 1.44 5.23
C PHE A 91 4.28 2.94 5.02
N GLU A 92 4.57 3.44 3.82
CA GLU A 92 4.38 4.86 3.51
C GLU A 92 2.88 5.25 3.57
N LEU A 93 1.97 4.38 3.11
CA LEU A 93 0.52 4.60 3.25
C LEU A 93 0.06 4.57 4.70
N ALA A 94 0.61 3.65 5.51
CA ALA A 94 0.35 3.60 6.94
C ALA A 94 0.79 4.88 7.65
N LYS A 95 1.99 5.37 7.31
CA LYS A 95 2.53 6.62 7.85
C LYS A 95 1.63 7.81 7.51
N GLU A 96 1.30 8.00 6.23
CA GLU A 96 0.42 9.11 5.80
C GLU A 96 -0.94 9.06 6.54
N LYS A 97 -1.50 7.85 6.76
CA LYS A 97 -2.77 7.72 7.48
C LYS A 97 -2.68 8.07 8.97
N LEU A 98 -1.57 7.75 9.63
CA LEU A 98 -1.35 8.10 11.03
C LEU A 98 -1.14 9.61 11.20
N GLU A 99 -0.40 10.24 10.29
CA GLU A 99 -0.17 11.69 10.28
C GLU A 99 -1.47 12.47 10.05
N ASP A 100 -2.34 12.01 9.14
CA ASP A 100 -3.68 12.59 8.95
C ASP A 100 -4.53 12.53 10.22
N THR A 101 -4.50 11.39 10.91
CA THR A 101 -5.34 11.15 12.11
C THR A 101 -4.85 11.95 13.32
N ALA A 102 -3.54 12.21 13.41
CA ALA A 102 -2.95 13.02 14.49
C ALA A 102 -3.14 14.54 14.29
N SER A 103 -3.42 14.97 13.05
CA SER A 103 -3.55 16.39 12.68
C SER A 103 -5.00 16.90 12.69
N SER A 104 -5.96 16.03 13.01
CA SER A 104 -7.41 16.29 13.07
C SER A 104 -7.95 16.17 14.49
#